data_AF-A0A1Y4R7N9-F1
#
_entry.id   AF-A0A1Y4R7N9-F1
#
_cell.length_a   1.000
_cell.length_b   1.000
_cell.length_c   1.000
_cell.angle_alpha   90.00
_cell.angle_beta   90.00
_cell.angle_gamma   90.00
#
_symmetry.space_group_name_H-M   'P 1'
#
loop_
_entity.id
_entity.type
_entity.pdbx_description
1 polymer ?
#
loop_
_entity_poly.entity_id
_entity_poly.type
_entity_poly.pdbx_seq_one_letter_code
_entity_poly.pdbx_strand_id
1 'polypeptide(L)'
;MQTFENYHKIYLYIEPLVDDEKDARERMHLSHLFCFLEDYLNLTINQYDRVKENHDSLKNYAESKKELHHCMNIMFGDIHFMLISMEKAYSLSMRMLEILKEKETVKEIRESNAYKTVKFFRNNLEHMNDKLTIEDHKYRESWYSSDYHTHWFARQWGSMHGNTIKLGNYSFSVEETSLEPLLNIYHKIFGIITERYIIPNKEVVDRIFKGHMPLEW
;
A
#
# COMPACT_ATOMS: atom_id res chain seq x y z
N MET A 1 4.37 10.70 10.05
CA MET A 1 4.46 9.25 9.79
C MET A 1 5.77 8.94 9.07
N GLN A 2 6.19 7.67 8.98
CA GLN A 2 7.46 7.29 8.34
C GLN A 2 7.46 7.63 6.84
N THR A 3 8.60 8.08 6.32
CA THR A 3 8.83 8.23 4.86
C THR A 3 9.84 7.19 4.41
N PHE A 4 9.55 6.50 3.30
CA PHE A 4 10.44 5.51 2.70
C PHE A 4 11.25 6.16 1.59
N GLU A 5 12.57 6.20 1.76
CA GLU A 5 13.50 6.85 0.82
C GLU A 5 14.84 6.11 0.76
N ASN A 6 14.89 4.86 1.21
CA ASN A 6 16.15 4.13 1.30
C ASN A 6 16.66 3.76 -0.10
N TYR A 7 15.79 3.59 -1.10
CA TYR A 7 16.17 3.31 -2.48
C TYR A 7 17.24 4.30 -2.97
N HIS A 8 16.98 5.60 -2.85
CA HIS A 8 17.91 6.64 -3.32
C HIS A 8 19.25 6.64 -2.59
N LYS A 9 19.31 6.04 -1.39
CA LYS A 9 20.54 5.87 -0.62
C LYS A 9 21.30 4.60 -0.98
N ILE A 10 20.61 3.58 -1.48
CA ILE A 10 21.18 2.22 -1.57
C ILE A 10 21.25 1.63 -2.98
N TYR A 11 20.59 2.21 -3.98
CA TYR A 11 20.42 1.60 -5.31
C TYR A 11 21.77 1.23 -5.96
N LEU A 12 22.80 2.06 -5.79
CA LEU A 12 24.16 1.81 -6.28
C LEU A 12 24.82 0.56 -5.71
N TYR A 13 24.41 0.12 -4.52
CA TYR A 13 24.90 -1.13 -3.93
C TYR A 13 24.11 -2.35 -4.40
N ILE A 14 22.88 -2.16 -4.88
CA ILE A 14 22.02 -3.22 -5.41
C ILE A 14 22.33 -3.46 -6.88
N GLU A 15 22.40 -2.41 -7.68
CA GLU A 15 22.58 -2.50 -9.14
C GLU A 15 23.94 -3.09 -9.51
N PRO A 16 24.03 -3.85 -10.61
CA PRO A 16 25.31 -4.37 -11.08
C PRO A 16 26.23 -3.23 -11.50
N LEU A 17 27.53 -3.38 -11.24
CA LEU A 17 28.52 -2.40 -11.68
C LEU A 17 28.82 -2.52 -13.18
N VAL A 18 28.64 -3.72 -13.73
CA VAL A 18 28.84 -4.07 -15.14
C VAL A 18 27.77 -5.05 -15.61
N ASP A 19 27.33 -4.92 -16.85
CA ASP A 19 26.20 -5.66 -17.41
C ASP A 19 26.47 -7.16 -17.66
N ASP A 20 27.72 -7.60 -17.58
CA ASP A 20 28.16 -8.97 -17.81
C ASP A 20 28.17 -9.85 -16.54
N GLU A 21 27.85 -9.29 -15.38
CA GLU A 21 27.65 -10.06 -14.15
C GLU A 21 26.50 -11.06 -14.30
N LYS A 22 26.71 -12.28 -13.77
CA LYS A 22 25.77 -13.41 -13.92
C LYS A 22 24.37 -13.11 -13.38
N ASP A 23 24.26 -12.24 -12.38
CA ASP A 23 23.03 -11.83 -11.72
C ASP A 23 22.63 -10.37 -12.03
N ALA A 24 23.30 -9.71 -13.00
CA ALA A 24 23.05 -8.31 -13.35
C ALA A 24 21.57 -7.99 -13.58
N ARG A 25 20.88 -8.83 -14.36
CA ARG A 25 19.44 -8.67 -14.63
C ARG A 25 18.58 -8.83 -13.38
N GLU A 26 18.94 -9.77 -12.50
CA GLU A 26 18.20 -10.01 -11.26
C GLU A 26 18.35 -8.81 -10.31
N ARG A 27 19.58 -8.32 -10.16
CA ARG A 27 19.94 -7.12 -9.39
C ARG A 27 19.24 -5.85 -9.88
N MET A 28 19.25 -5.61 -11.18
CA MET A 28 18.55 -4.46 -11.78
C MET A 28 17.04 -4.55 -11.57
N HIS A 29 16.46 -5.74 -11.76
CA HIS A 29 15.04 -5.95 -11.51
C HIS A 29 14.68 -5.72 -10.03
N LEU A 30 15.51 -6.20 -9.11
CA LEU A 30 15.35 -5.98 -7.67
C LEU A 30 15.40 -4.49 -7.31
N SER A 31 16.37 -3.75 -7.88
CA SER A 31 16.52 -2.30 -7.70
C SER A 31 15.24 -1.54 -8.09
N HIS A 32 14.74 -1.77 -9.31
CA HIS A 32 13.51 -1.12 -9.79
C HIS A 32 12.28 -1.46 -8.95
N LEU A 33 12.13 -2.73 -8.56
CA LEU A 33 11.02 -3.15 -7.71
C LEU A 33 11.08 -2.50 -6.33
N PHE A 34 12.28 -2.29 -5.78
CA PHE A 34 12.46 -1.63 -4.49
C PHE A 34 12.07 -0.15 -4.56
N CYS A 35 12.46 0.57 -5.61
CA CYS A 35 12.02 1.95 -5.87
C CYS A 35 10.49 2.04 -5.87
N PHE A 36 9.84 1.21 -6.70
CA PHE A 36 8.38 1.22 -6.79
C PHE A 36 7.70 0.80 -5.48
N LEU A 37 8.31 -0.11 -4.72
CA LEU A 37 7.79 -0.49 -3.41
C LEU A 37 7.74 0.71 -2.47
N GLU A 38 8.83 1.48 -2.38
CA GLU A 38 8.87 2.69 -1.55
C GLU A 38 7.88 3.75 -2.02
N ASP A 39 7.74 3.96 -3.33
CA ASP A 39 6.73 4.86 -3.90
C ASP A 39 5.32 4.48 -3.46
N TYR A 40 4.92 3.21 -3.63
CA TYR A 40 3.58 2.75 -3.24
C TYR A 40 3.37 2.73 -1.73
N LEU A 41 4.41 2.50 -0.93
CA LEU A 41 4.34 2.62 0.53
C LEU A 41 4.10 4.08 0.94
N ASN A 42 4.85 5.02 0.37
CA ASN A 42 4.66 6.45 0.62
C ASN A 42 3.26 6.91 0.17
N LEU A 43 2.78 6.46 -0.99
CA LEU A 43 1.40 6.75 -1.42
C LEU A 43 0.37 6.20 -0.43
N THR A 44 0.55 4.97 0.05
CA THR A 44 -0.34 4.37 1.05
C THR A 44 -0.38 5.18 2.34
N ILE A 45 0.79 5.56 2.85
CA ILE A 45 0.98 6.39 4.05
C ILE A 45 0.31 7.77 3.89
N ASN A 46 0.58 8.45 2.78
CA ASN A 46 0.02 9.77 2.51
C ASN A 46 -1.50 9.73 2.42
N GLN A 47 -2.07 8.69 1.80
CA GLN A 47 -3.53 8.56 1.76
C GLN A 47 -4.11 8.19 3.12
N TYR A 48 -3.45 7.35 3.90
CA TYR A 48 -3.87 7.06 5.27
C TYR A 48 -4.00 8.34 6.10
N ASP A 49 -2.98 9.20 6.07
CA ASP A 49 -2.99 10.47 6.80
C ASP A 49 -4.16 11.35 6.35
N ARG A 50 -4.39 11.46 5.04
CA ARG A 50 -5.52 12.22 4.48
C ARG A 50 -6.88 11.64 4.86
N VAL A 51 -7.04 10.31 4.86
CA VAL A 51 -8.29 9.67 5.28
C VAL A 51 -8.57 9.96 6.75
N LYS A 52 -7.55 9.86 7.60
CA LYS A 52 -7.67 10.15 9.04
C LYS A 52 -8.06 11.61 9.30
N GLU A 53 -7.36 12.56 8.66
CA GLU A 53 -7.68 13.99 8.76
C GLU A 53 -9.11 14.30 8.28
N ASN A 54 -9.49 13.75 7.12
CA ASN A 54 -10.82 13.93 6.56
C ASN A 54 -11.90 13.35 7.49
N HIS A 55 -11.68 12.14 8.02
CA HIS A 55 -12.60 11.49 8.94
C HIS A 55 -12.82 12.33 10.22
N ASP A 56 -11.75 12.82 10.83
CA ASP A 56 -11.81 13.65 12.03
C ASP A 56 -12.53 14.99 11.78
N SER A 57 -12.50 15.49 10.54
CA SER A 57 -13.17 16.71 10.12
C SER A 57 -14.66 16.55 9.83
N LEU A 58 -15.17 15.33 9.62
CA LEU A 58 -16.57 15.08 9.25
C LEU A 58 -17.57 15.64 10.28
N LYS A 59 -17.21 15.62 11.56
CA LYS A 59 -18.03 16.17 12.66
C LYS A 59 -18.31 17.67 12.50
N ASN A 60 -17.43 18.40 11.81
CA ASN A 60 -17.58 19.84 11.59
C ASN A 60 -18.67 20.17 10.56
N TYR A 61 -19.10 19.19 9.76
CA TYR A 61 -20.08 19.37 8.69
C TYR A 61 -21.43 18.71 9.01
N ALA A 62 -21.66 18.29 10.26
CA ALA A 62 -22.86 17.54 10.66
C ALA A 62 -24.18 18.27 10.33
N GLU A 63 -24.18 19.60 10.35
CA GLU A 63 -25.36 20.43 10.07
C GLU A 63 -25.55 20.74 8.57
N SER A 64 -24.53 20.51 7.74
CA SER A 64 -24.51 20.87 6.31
C SER A 64 -24.39 19.64 5.43
N LYS A 65 -25.54 19.12 4.97
CA LYS A 65 -25.62 17.90 4.15
C LYS A 65 -24.76 17.97 2.87
N LYS A 66 -24.62 19.16 2.26
CA LYS A 66 -23.85 19.34 1.02
C LYS A 66 -22.34 19.26 1.28
N GLU A 67 -21.85 19.97 2.29
CA GLU A 67 -20.42 19.99 2.63
C GLU A 67 -19.98 18.64 3.19
N LEU A 68 -20.83 18.02 4.02
CA LEU A 68 -20.62 16.65 4.48
C LEU A 68 -20.47 15.68 3.31
N HIS A 69 -21.39 15.72 2.34
CA HIS A 69 -21.31 14.86 1.16
C HIS A 69 -20.03 15.09 0.33
N HIS A 70 -19.62 16.35 0.15
CA HIS A 70 -18.38 16.67 -0.56
C HIS A 70 -17.14 16.13 0.16
N CYS A 71 -17.04 16.34 1.47
CA CYS A 71 -15.93 15.82 2.28
C CYS A 71 -15.87 14.30 2.27
N MET A 72 -17.02 13.63 2.36
CA MET A 72 -17.11 12.17 2.26
C MET A 72 -16.60 11.66 0.90
N ASN A 73 -16.97 12.31 -0.21
CA ASN A 73 -16.50 11.90 -1.54
C ASN A 73 -14.98 12.01 -1.69
N ILE A 74 -14.36 13.05 -1.11
CA ILE A 74 -12.88 13.17 -1.07
C ILE A 74 -12.30 12.01 -0.27
N MET A 75 -12.82 11.76 0.93
CA MET A 75 -12.38 10.67 1.79
C MET A 75 -12.49 9.31 1.09
N PHE A 76 -13.53 9.05 0.32
CA PHE A 76 -13.66 7.81 -0.45
C PHE A 76 -12.65 7.71 -1.58
N GLY A 77 -12.34 8.80 -2.27
CA GLY A 77 -11.24 8.84 -3.23
C GLY A 77 -9.90 8.47 -2.57
N ASP A 78 -9.65 8.99 -1.37
CA ASP A 78 -8.41 8.72 -0.65
C ASP A 78 -8.36 7.27 -0.14
N ILE A 79 -9.46 6.73 0.39
CA ILE A 79 -9.58 5.30 0.75
C ILE A 79 -9.37 4.42 -0.48
N HIS A 80 -9.94 4.79 -1.65
CA HIS A 80 -9.76 4.08 -2.90
C HIS A 80 -8.29 3.88 -3.21
N PHE A 81 -7.58 5.01 -3.24
CA PHE A 81 -6.21 5.07 -3.68
C PHE A 81 -5.26 4.47 -2.65
N MET A 82 -5.58 4.59 -1.35
CA MET A 82 -4.89 3.91 -0.26
C MET A 82 -4.90 2.39 -0.46
N LEU A 83 -6.08 1.79 -0.65
CA LEU A 83 -6.23 0.33 -0.77
C LEU A 83 -5.59 -0.22 -2.05
N ILE A 84 -5.68 0.52 -3.16
CA ILE A 84 -4.96 0.17 -4.40
C ILE A 84 -3.45 0.20 -4.17
N SER A 85 -2.92 1.29 -3.60
CA SER A 85 -1.49 1.45 -3.36
C SER A 85 -0.96 0.38 -2.41
N MET A 86 -1.72 0.05 -1.37
CA MET A 86 -1.38 -0.99 -0.40
C MET A 86 -1.30 -2.37 -1.05
N GLU A 87 -2.26 -2.72 -1.93
CA GLU A 87 -2.23 -4.00 -2.66
C GLU A 87 -1.06 -4.09 -3.65
N LYS A 88 -0.72 -2.98 -4.31
CA LYS A 88 0.48 -2.90 -5.17
C LYS A 88 1.75 -3.09 -4.37
N ALA A 89 1.88 -2.45 -3.20
CA ALA A 89 3.01 -2.64 -2.31
C ALA A 89 3.15 -4.11 -1.84
N TYR A 90 2.05 -4.79 -1.49
CA TYR A 90 2.07 -6.23 -1.21
C TYR A 90 2.54 -7.05 -2.42
N SER A 91 2.02 -6.75 -3.61
CA SER A 91 2.37 -7.47 -4.83
C SER A 91 3.85 -7.32 -5.20
N LEU A 92 4.39 -6.11 -5.10
CA LEU A 92 5.81 -5.82 -5.30
C LEU A 92 6.66 -6.53 -4.26
N SER A 93 6.26 -6.47 -2.98
CA SER A 93 6.96 -7.14 -1.89
C SER A 93 7.08 -8.65 -2.11
N MET A 94 5.97 -9.31 -2.45
CA MET A 94 5.97 -10.74 -2.76
C MET A 94 6.86 -11.05 -3.98
N ARG A 95 6.81 -10.23 -5.02
CA ARG A 95 7.64 -10.41 -6.21
C ARG A 95 9.13 -10.30 -5.89
N MET A 96 9.52 -9.32 -5.07
CA MET A 96 10.89 -9.18 -4.60
C MET A 96 11.33 -10.38 -3.77
N LEU A 97 10.51 -10.83 -2.83
CA LEU A 97 10.79 -12.01 -2.02
C LEU A 97 10.93 -13.29 -2.86
N GLU A 98 10.14 -13.46 -3.93
CA GLU A 98 10.30 -14.56 -4.90
C GLU A 98 11.66 -14.51 -5.59
N ILE A 99 12.12 -13.32 -5.99
CA ILE A 99 13.45 -13.11 -6.60
C ILE A 99 14.54 -13.47 -5.60
N LEU A 100 14.42 -12.96 -4.36
CA LEU A 100 15.30 -13.24 -3.22
C LEU A 100 15.21 -14.68 -2.69
N LYS A 101 14.41 -15.55 -3.32
CA LYS A 101 14.20 -16.97 -2.98
C LYS A 101 13.56 -17.21 -1.60
N GLU A 102 12.86 -16.22 -1.05
CA GLU A 102 12.14 -16.28 0.24
C GLU A 102 10.72 -16.88 0.08
N LYS A 103 10.63 -18.09 -0.49
CA LYS A 103 9.34 -18.69 -0.91
C LYS A 103 8.35 -18.93 0.23
N GLU A 104 8.83 -19.36 1.41
CA GLU A 104 7.95 -19.58 2.57
C GLU A 104 7.33 -18.27 3.06
N THR A 105 8.12 -17.20 3.12
CA THR A 105 7.61 -15.85 3.47
C THR A 105 6.52 -15.41 2.50
N VAL A 106 6.69 -15.65 1.19
CA VAL A 106 5.68 -15.30 0.18
C VAL A 106 4.38 -16.07 0.42
N LYS A 107 4.49 -17.36 0.77
CA LYS A 107 3.32 -18.20 1.10
C LYS A 107 2.59 -17.67 2.34
N GLU A 108 3.33 -17.36 3.41
CA GLU A 108 2.78 -16.76 4.64
C GLU A 108 2.03 -15.46 4.36
N ILE A 109 2.60 -14.57 3.54
CA ILE A 109 1.93 -13.31 3.13
C ILE A 109 0.63 -13.61 2.38
N ARG A 110 0.65 -14.52 1.39
CA ARG A 110 -0.54 -14.89 0.60
C ARG A 110 -1.65 -15.49 1.48
N GLU A 111 -1.29 -16.18 2.54
CA GLU A 111 -2.21 -16.81 3.47
C GLU A 111 -2.70 -15.84 4.58
N SER A 112 -2.00 -14.73 4.80
CA SER A 112 -2.32 -13.74 5.83
C SER A 112 -3.70 -13.08 5.63
N ASN A 113 -4.39 -12.85 6.75
CA ASN A 113 -5.68 -12.16 6.73
C ASN A 113 -5.55 -10.70 6.27
N ALA A 114 -4.45 -10.03 6.60
CA ALA A 114 -4.20 -8.65 6.20
C ALA A 114 -4.18 -8.51 4.67
N TYR A 115 -3.34 -9.29 3.98
CA TYR A 115 -3.27 -9.26 2.52
C TYR A 115 -4.59 -9.72 1.86
N LYS A 116 -5.22 -10.80 2.36
CA LYS A 116 -6.51 -11.25 1.83
C LYS A 116 -7.59 -10.18 1.92
N THR A 117 -7.63 -9.45 3.04
CA THR A 117 -8.56 -8.33 3.25
C THR A 117 -8.27 -7.21 2.25
N VAL A 118 -7.05 -6.71 2.18
CA VAL A 118 -6.66 -5.62 1.27
C VAL A 118 -6.94 -6.00 -0.19
N LYS A 119 -6.57 -7.21 -0.60
CA LYS A 119 -6.85 -7.74 -1.94
C LYS A 119 -8.34 -7.81 -2.23
N PHE A 120 -9.14 -8.29 -1.26
CA PHE A 120 -10.59 -8.34 -1.41
C PHE A 120 -11.15 -6.93 -1.61
N PHE A 121 -10.80 -5.97 -0.75
CA PHE A 121 -11.23 -4.59 -0.86
C PHE A 121 -10.83 -3.99 -2.21
N ARG A 122 -9.56 -4.07 -2.61
CA ARG A 122 -9.07 -3.58 -3.91
C ARG A 122 -9.86 -4.16 -5.08
N ASN A 123 -10.05 -5.48 -5.13
CA ASN A 123 -10.84 -6.13 -6.18
C ASN A 123 -12.28 -5.62 -6.21
N ASN A 124 -12.90 -5.39 -5.05
CA ASN A 124 -14.25 -4.87 -5.01
C ASN A 124 -14.32 -3.44 -5.55
N LEU A 125 -13.34 -2.61 -5.24
CA LEU A 125 -13.24 -1.22 -5.68
C LEU A 125 -12.97 -1.10 -7.19
N GLU A 126 -12.11 -1.96 -7.75
CA GLU A 126 -11.80 -1.98 -9.18
C GLU A 126 -13.00 -2.41 -10.04
N HIS A 127 -13.80 -3.35 -9.54
CA HIS A 127 -15.00 -3.85 -10.23
C HIS A 127 -16.30 -3.19 -9.75
N MET A 128 -16.22 -1.95 -9.25
CA MET A 128 -17.38 -1.21 -8.75
C MET A 128 -18.45 -1.03 -9.82
N ASN A 129 -18.08 -0.70 -11.05
CA ASN A 129 -19.02 -0.46 -12.16
C ASN A 129 -19.80 -1.72 -12.57
N ASP A 130 -19.12 -2.86 -12.68
CA ASP A 130 -19.75 -4.14 -13.05
C ASP A 130 -20.80 -4.56 -12.01
N LYS A 131 -20.55 -4.22 -10.74
CA LYS A 131 -21.49 -4.48 -9.63
C LYS A 131 -22.69 -3.55 -9.61
N LEU A 132 -22.57 -2.31 -10.13
CA LEU A 132 -23.69 -1.38 -10.25
C LEU A 132 -24.76 -1.89 -11.20
N THR A 133 -24.36 -2.66 -12.21
CA THR A 133 -25.26 -3.13 -13.26
C THR A 133 -25.81 -4.54 -13.03
N ILE A 134 -25.21 -5.33 -12.13
CA ILE A 134 -25.50 -6.77 -11.98
C ILE A 134 -25.87 -7.17 -10.54
N GLU A 135 -25.40 -6.47 -9.50
CA GLU A 135 -25.50 -6.89 -8.08
C GLU A 135 -26.24 -5.88 -7.18
N ASP A 136 -27.29 -5.21 -7.69
CA ASP A 136 -28.07 -4.12 -7.05
C ASP A 136 -28.68 -4.45 -5.66
N HIS A 137 -28.50 -5.67 -5.15
CA HIS A 137 -29.11 -6.14 -3.89
C HIS A 137 -28.13 -6.65 -2.84
N LYS A 138 -26.81 -6.68 -3.09
CA LYS A 138 -25.87 -7.49 -2.29
C LYS A 138 -25.30 -6.80 -1.03
N TYR A 139 -25.24 -5.47 -1.00
CA TYR A 139 -24.71 -4.70 0.14
C TYR A 139 -25.69 -3.59 0.54
N ARG A 140 -26.52 -3.84 1.56
CA ARG A 140 -27.70 -3.02 1.92
C ARG A 140 -27.51 -2.04 3.08
N GLU A 141 -26.33 -1.96 3.68
CA GLU A 141 -26.11 -1.03 4.80
C GLU A 141 -25.61 0.31 4.27
N SER A 142 -26.32 1.39 4.61
CA SER A 142 -25.90 2.74 4.26
C SER A 142 -24.92 3.30 5.28
N TRP A 143 -24.02 4.14 4.79
CA TRP A 143 -23.04 4.91 5.56
C TRP A 143 -23.61 6.02 6.44
N TYR A 144 -24.80 6.54 6.16
CA TYR A 144 -25.31 7.72 6.87
C TYR A 144 -26.83 7.87 6.88
N SER A 145 -27.58 6.88 6.36
CA SER A 145 -29.04 7.01 6.28
C SER A 145 -29.74 5.67 6.48
N SER A 146 -30.69 5.65 7.42
CA SER A 146 -31.67 4.57 7.58
C SER A 146 -32.74 4.56 6.49
N ASP A 147 -32.62 5.43 5.48
CA ASP A 147 -33.62 5.67 4.45
C ASP A 147 -33.37 4.80 3.21
N TYR A 148 -34.45 4.32 2.60
CA TYR A 148 -34.43 3.34 1.51
C TYR A 148 -33.73 3.84 0.22
N HIS A 149 -33.49 5.15 0.13
CA HIS A 149 -32.90 5.86 -1.02
C HIS A 149 -31.47 6.36 -0.75
N THR A 150 -30.61 5.45 -0.34
CA THR A 150 -29.19 5.75 -0.14
C THR A 150 -28.41 5.73 -1.43
N HIS A 151 -27.53 6.74 -1.60
CA HIS A 151 -26.71 6.97 -2.78
C HIS A 151 -26.02 5.65 -3.20
N TRP A 152 -26.35 5.15 -4.39
CA TRP A 152 -25.74 3.96 -5.01
C TRP A 152 -24.22 3.91 -4.83
N PHE A 153 -23.55 5.06 -5.03
CA PHE A 153 -22.12 5.26 -4.82
C PHE A 153 -21.65 4.91 -3.41
N ALA A 154 -22.39 5.29 -2.35
CA ALA A 154 -22.03 5.00 -0.97
C ALA A 154 -22.25 3.51 -0.59
N ARG A 155 -23.19 2.83 -1.24
CA ARG A 155 -23.48 1.39 -1.00
C ARG A 155 -22.35 0.47 -1.48
N GLN A 156 -21.54 0.91 -2.44
CA GLN A 156 -20.44 0.12 -3.02
C GLN A 156 -19.26 -0.10 -2.07
N TRP A 157 -19.20 0.69 -1.02
CA TRP A 157 -18.12 0.68 -0.07
C TRP A 157 -18.49 -0.01 1.25
N GLY A 158 -19.69 -0.60 1.33
CA GLY A 158 -20.17 -1.36 2.48
C GLY A 158 -20.69 -0.49 3.63
N SER A 159 -20.18 -0.65 4.84
CA SER A 159 -20.48 0.20 6.01
C SER A 159 -19.21 0.73 6.68
N MET A 160 -19.23 1.97 7.19
CA MET A 160 -18.13 2.52 8.01
C MET A 160 -18.65 2.82 9.41
N HIS A 161 -17.98 2.31 10.44
CA HIS A 161 -18.30 2.58 11.83
C HIS A 161 -17.02 2.89 12.61
N GLY A 162 -16.93 4.12 13.13
CA GLY A 162 -15.66 4.66 13.60
C GLY A 162 -14.60 4.55 12.50
N ASN A 163 -13.43 4.02 12.84
CA ASN A 163 -12.32 3.85 11.89
C ASN A 163 -12.43 2.57 11.05
N THR A 164 -13.45 1.74 11.25
CA THR A 164 -13.55 0.45 10.55
C THR A 164 -14.46 0.56 9.32
N ILE A 165 -13.93 0.14 8.18
CA ILE A 165 -14.67 -0.06 6.94
C ILE A 165 -14.99 -1.54 6.81
N LYS A 166 -16.25 -1.89 6.58
CA LYS A 166 -16.73 -3.26 6.42
C LYS A 166 -17.31 -3.45 5.03
N LEU A 167 -16.86 -4.47 4.32
CA LEU A 167 -17.36 -4.84 2.99
C LEU A 167 -17.55 -6.36 2.91
N GLY A 168 -18.81 -6.80 2.83
CA GLY A 168 -19.16 -8.21 2.92
C GLY A 168 -18.71 -8.82 4.25
N ASN A 169 -17.93 -9.91 4.17
CA ASN A 169 -17.38 -10.60 5.35
C ASN A 169 -16.01 -10.06 5.80
N TYR A 170 -15.49 -9.03 5.12
CA TYR A 170 -14.19 -8.45 5.41
C TYR A 170 -14.34 -7.09 6.09
N SER A 171 -13.41 -6.78 6.98
CA SER A 171 -13.31 -5.50 7.67
C SER A 171 -11.88 -5.02 7.64
N PHE A 172 -11.69 -3.73 7.38
CA PHE A 172 -10.41 -3.05 7.39
C PHE A 172 -10.48 -1.88 8.37
N SER A 173 -9.56 -1.82 9.31
CA SER A 173 -9.45 -0.69 10.24
C SER A 173 -8.52 0.37 9.65
N VAL A 174 -8.97 1.61 9.56
CA VAL A 174 -8.12 2.75 9.16
C VAL A 174 -7.32 3.19 10.39
N GLU A 175 -6.40 2.34 10.79
CA GLU A 175 -5.50 2.53 11.92
C GLU A 175 -4.06 2.19 11.50
N GLU A 176 -3.08 2.83 12.14
CA GLU A 176 -1.66 2.62 11.84
C GLU A 176 -1.25 1.15 12.00
N THR A 177 -1.85 0.46 12.98
CA THR A 177 -1.68 -0.98 13.22
C THR A 177 -2.07 -1.85 12.02
N SER A 178 -2.97 -1.38 11.16
CA SER A 178 -3.35 -2.10 9.94
C SER A 178 -2.31 -2.01 8.84
N LEU A 179 -1.36 -1.06 8.93
CA LEU A 179 -0.22 -0.92 8.02
C LEU A 179 0.97 -1.77 8.47
N GLU A 180 1.10 -2.07 9.76
CA GLU A 180 2.23 -2.83 10.35
C GLU A 180 2.59 -4.11 9.59
N PRO A 181 1.66 -4.98 9.15
CA PRO A 181 2.03 -6.19 8.43
C PRO A 181 2.81 -5.90 7.15
N LEU A 182 2.46 -4.83 6.44
CA LEU A 182 3.14 -4.40 5.23
C LEU A 182 4.52 -3.76 5.55
N LEU A 183 4.58 -2.97 6.62
CA LEU A 183 5.85 -2.37 7.09
C LEU A 183 6.87 -3.43 7.52
N ASN A 184 6.41 -4.46 8.23
CA ASN A 184 7.25 -5.59 8.64
C ASN A 184 7.83 -6.35 7.43
N ILE A 185 7.04 -6.51 6.36
CA ILE A 185 7.51 -7.11 5.12
C ILE A 185 8.58 -6.24 4.47
N TYR A 186 8.37 -4.92 4.41
CA TYR A 186 9.37 -3.97 3.90
C TYR A 186 10.69 -4.07 4.68
N HIS A 187 10.64 -4.04 6.02
CA HIS A 187 11.82 -4.15 6.86
C HIS A 187 12.56 -5.47 6.65
N LYS A 188 11.84 -6.58 6.47
CA LYS A 188 12.43 -7.87 6.13
C LYS A 188 13.14 -7.83 4.77
N ILE A 189 12.50 -7.29 3.74
CA ILE A 189 13.10 -7.14 2.41
C ILE A 189 14.36 -6.27 2.49
N PHE A 190 14.29 -5.13 3.17
CA PHE A 190 15.41 -4.23 3.33
C PHE A 190 16.57 -4.88 4.09
N GLY A 191 16.30 -5.66 5.13
CA GLY A 191 17.31 -6.44 5.85
C GLY A 191 18.03 -7.43 4.94
N ILE A 192 17.29 -8.21 4.14
CA ILE A 192 17.87 -9.15 3.17
C ILE A 192 18.72 -8.41 2.12
N ILE A 193 18.23 -7.29 1.59
CA ILE A 193 18.97 -6.47 0.63
C ILE A 193 20.28 -5.96 1.23
N THR A 194 20.21 -5.50 2.48
CA THR A 194 21.37 -4.99 3.21
C THR A 194 22.45 -6.07 3.35
N GLU A 195 22.07 -7.26 3.80
CA GLU A 195 22.99 -8.38 4.01
C GLU A 195 23.58 -8.92 2.70
N ARG A 196 22.76 -9.06 1.66
CA ARG A 196 23.17 -9.74 0.41
C ARG A 196 23.83 -8.82 -0.62
N TYR A 197 23.48 -7.54 -0.65
CA TYR A 197 23.95 -6.62 -1.68
C TYR A 197 24.68 -5.41 -1.10
N ILE A 198 24.16 -4.77 -0.05
CA ILE A 198 24.79 -3.55 0.48
C ILE A 198 26.13 -3.84 1.14
N ILE A 199 26.15 -4.68 2.17
CA ILE A 199 27.36 -4.97 2.95
C ILE A 199 28.49 -5.53 2.05
N PRO A 200 28.24 -6.51 1.16
CA PRO A 200 29.29 -7.07 0.31
C PRO A 200 29.85 -6.09 -0.72
N ASN A 201 29.02 -5.19 -1.26
CA ASN A 201 29.43 -4.28 -2.33
C ASN A 201 29.94 -2.93 -1.81
N LYS A 202 29.74 -2.63 -0.53
CA LYS A 202 29.96 -1.30 0.05
C LYS A 202 31.33 -0.71 -0.27
N GLU A 203 32.41 -1.44 0.04
CA GLU A 203 33.78 -0.97 -0.16
C GLU A 203 34.08 -0.63 -1.62
N VAL A 204 33.62 -1.48 -2.56
CA VAL A 204 33.87 -1.32 -3.99
C VAL A 204 33.08 -0.14 -4.53
N VAL A 205 31.79 -0.05 -4.21
CA VAL A 205 30.89 1.02 -4.65
C VAL A 205 31.36 2.37 -4.10
N ASP A 206 31.64 2.47 -2.80
CA ASP A 206 32.10 3.70 -2.16
C ASP A 206 33.42 4.21 -2.79
N ARG A 207 34.30 3.30 -3.20
CA ARG A 207 35.54 3.64 -3.90
C ARG A 207 35.29 4.15 -5.32
N ILE A 208 34.39 3.52 -6.08
CA ILE A 208 34.09 3.89 -7.47
C ILE A 208 33.33 5.22 -7.52
N PHE A 209 32.34 5.41 -6.64
CA PHE A 209 31.46 6.57 -6.64
C PHE A 209 31.86 7.64 -5.61
N LYS A 210 33.14 7.66 -5.21
CA LYS A 210 33.66 8.62 -4.24
C LYS A 210 33.31 10.05 -4.64
N GLY A 211 32.66 10.79 -3.72
CA GLY A 211 32.20 12.17 -3.96
C GLY A 211 30.85 12.31 -4.67
N HIS A 212 30.21 11.20 -5.06
CA HIS A 212 28.87 11.16 -5.67
C HIS A 212 27.86 10.38 -4.81
N MET A 213 28.28 9.88 -3.64
CA MET A 213 27.40 9.21 -2.70
C MET A 213 26.57 10.21 -1.89
N PRO A 214 25.30 9.90 -1.56
CA PRO A 214 24.50 10.73 -0.67
C PRO A 214 25.17 10.89 0.70
N LEU A 215 25.00 12.06 1.32
CA LEU A 215 25.88 12.57 2.38
C LEU A 215 25.94 11.71 3.65
N GLU A 216 24.94 10.89 3.97
CA GLU A 216 24.96 10.01 5.15
C GLU A 216 24.12 8.74 4.89
N TRP A 217 24.65 7.58 5.31
CA TRP A 217 23.94 6.30 5.49
C TRP A 217 23.81 6.00 6.98
#